data_AF-A0A4S4K107-F1
#
_entry.id   AF-A0A4S4K107-F1
#
_cell.length_a   1.000
_cell.length_b   1.000
_cell.length_c   1.000
_cell.angle_alpha   90.00
_cell.angle_beta   90.00
_cell.angle_gamma   90.00
#
_symmetry.space_group_name_H-M   'P 1'
#
loop_
_entity.id
_entity.type
_entity.pdbx_description
1 polymer ?
#
loop_
_entity_poly.entity_id
_entity_poly.type
_entity_poly.pdbx_seq_one_letter_code
_entity_poly.pdbx_strand_id
1 'polypeptide(L)' 'MQALSNELLIQSYFQAKNLRLNEQFIQLLLEEIKRRELHLSEIKKDE' A
#
# COMPACT_ATOMS: atom_id res chain seq x y z
N MET A 1 -1.87 10.52 5.57
CA MET A 1 -0.77 9.69 5.03
C MET A 1 0.22 10.47 4.15
N GLN A 2 0.16 11.80 4.04
CA GLN A 2 1.03 12.57 3.13
C GLN A 2 2.54 12.50 3.44
N ALA A 3 2.92 12.13 4.67
CA ALA A 3 4.33 11.98 5.08
C ALA A 3 4.98 10.64 4.69
N LEU A 4 4.19 9.63 4.27
CA LEU A 4 4.75 8.35 3.84
C LEU A 4 5.35 8.48 2.43
N SER A 5 6.57 7.97 2.23
CA SER A 5 7.12 7.79 0.89
C SER A 5 6.28 6.77 0.10
N ASN A 6 6.38 6.81 -1.23
CA ASN A 6 5.63 5.90 -2.10
C ASN A 6 6.01 4.43 -1.85
N GLU A 7 7.29 4.13 -1.66
CA GLU A 7 7.76 2.78 -1.30
C GLU A 7 7.16 2.31 0.04
N LEU A 8 7.26 3.13 1.09
CA LEU A 8 6.78 2.75 2.41
C LEU A 8 5.25 2.58 2.45
N LEU A 9 4.51 3.40 1.69
CA LEU A 9 3.06 3.25 1.53
C LEU A 9 2.69 1.89 0.94
N ILE A 10 3.40 1.47 -0.11
CA ILE A 10 3.11 0.20 -0.79
C ILE A 10 3.54 -0.99 0.07
N GLN A 11 4.72 -0.92 0.71
CA GLN A 11 5.15 -1.92 1.68
C GLN A 11 4.14 -2.07 2.83
N SER A 12 3.64 -0.95 3.37
CA SER A 12 2.65 -0.95 4.45
C SER A 12 1.35 -1.62 4.01
N TYR A 13 0.90 -1.40 2.78
CA TYR A 13 -0.30 -2.06 2.22
C TYR A 13 -0.13 -3.58 2.15
N PHE A 14 0.99 -4.08 1.63
CA PHE A 14 1.25 -5.51 1.56
C PHE A 14 1.41 -6.15 2.94
N GLN A 15 2.13 -5.49 3.85
CA GLN A 15 2.26 -5.95 5.23
C GLN A 15 0.91 -6.00 5.95
N ALA A 16 0.08 -4.96 5.81
CA ALA A 16 -1.25 -4.90 6.41
C ALA A 16 -2.15 -6.03 5.89
N LYS A 17 -2.08 -6.35 4.60
CA LYS A 17 -2.78 -7.51 4.01
C LYS A 17 -2.26 -8.84 4.54
N ASN A 18 -0.94 -9.02 4.62
CA ASN A 18 -0.32 -10.26 5.09
C ASN A 18 -0.64 -10.54 6.57
N LEU A 19 -0.64 -9.48 7.40
CA LEU A 19 -0.98 -9.55 8.82
C LEU A 19 -2.49 -9.60 9.08
N ARG A 20 -3.33 -9.53 8.04
CA ARG A 20 -4.80 -9.48 8.14
C ARG A 20 -5.28 -8.40 9.10
N LEU A 21 -4.69 -7.20 8.98
CA LEU A 21 -5.11 -6.04 9.78
C LEU A 21 -6.53 -5.61 9.41
N ASN A 22 -7.07 -4.68 10.18
CA ASN A 22 -8.41 -4.12 9.97
C ASN A 22 -8.63 -3.69 8.50
N GLU A 23 -9.74 -4.12 7.92
CA GLU A 23 -10.08 -3.86 6.51
C GLU A 23 -10.18 -2.37 6.18
N GLN A 24 -10.68 -1.54 7.10
CA GLN A 24 -10.73 -0.09 6.92
C GLN A 24 -9.33 0.51 6.80
N PHE A 25 -8.36 0.00 7.56
CA PHE A 25 -6.98 0.44 7.47
C PHE A 25 -6.36 0.07 6.11
N ILE A 26 -6.58 -1.16 5.65
CA ILE A 26 -6.14 -1.62 4.33
C ILE A 26 -6.77 -0.77 3.22
N GLN A 27 -8.05 -0.45 3.35
CA GLN A 27 -8.78 0.39 2.41
C GLN A 27 -8.21 1.82 2.35
N LEU A 28 -7.89 2.42 3.49
CA LEU A 28 -7.25 3.74 3.53
C LEU A 28 -5.90 3.77 2.82
N LEU A 29 -5.09 2.73 2.99
CA LEU A 29 -3.82 2.60 2.26
C LEU A 29 -4.05 2.48 0.75
N LEU A 30 -5.03 1.67 0.34
CA LEU A 30 -5.39 1.48 -1.06
C LEU A 30 -5.91 2.76 -1.72
N GLU A 31 -6.71 3.54 -1.00
CA GLU A 31 -7.21 4.84 -1.46
C GLU A 31 -6.08 5.84 -1.67
N GLU A 32 -5.12 5.89 -0.75
CA GLU A 32 -3.93 6.74 -0.88
C GLU A 32 -3.03 6.30 -2.05
N ILE A 33 -2.86 4.98 -2.26
CA ILE A 33 -2.14 4.42 -3.41
C ILE A 33 -2.79 4.86 -4.73
N LYS A 34 -4.13 4.75 -4.82
CA LYS A 34 -4.89 5.20 -6.00
C LYS A 34 -4.80 6.71 -6.20
N ARG A 35 -4.90 7.50 -5.12
CA ARG A 35 -4.81 8.97 -5.16
C ARG A 35 -3.46 9.46 -5.70
N ARG A 36 -2.38 8.70 -5.46
CA ARG A 36 -1.03 9.00 -5.93
C ARG A 36 -0.67 8.32 -7.25
N GLU A 37 -1.62 7.62 -7.88
CA GLU A 37 -1.45 6.89 -9.13
C GLU A 37 -0.27 5.88 -9.08
N LEU A 38 -0.07 5.23 -7.92
CA LEU A 38 1.02 4.26 -7.75
C LEU A 38 0.60 2.89 -8.29
N HIS A 39 1.43 2.31 -9.16
CA HIS A 39 1.17 1.02 -9.77
C HIS A 39 1.68 -0.14 -8.90
N LEU A 40 0.76 -0.84 -8.24
CA LEU A 40 1.07 -2.02 -7.42
C LEU A 40 1.68 -3.19 -8.21
N SER A 41 1.49 -3.21 -9.53
CA SER A 41 1.99 -4.25 -10.43
C SER A 41 3.50 -4.18 -10.68
N GLU A 42 4.14 -3.03 -10.45
CA GLU A 42 5.56 -2.85 -10.77
C GLU A 42 6.50 -3.38 -9.66
N ILE A 43 5.97 -3.61 -8.46
CA ILE A 43 6.77 -4.00 -7.28
C ILE A 43 6.82 -5.52 -7.07
N LYS A 44 5.97 -6.28 -7.77
CA LYS A 44 5.98 -7.76 -7.72
C LYS A 44 7.03 -8.43 -8.61
N LYS A 45 7.95 -7.67 -9.22
CA LYS A 45 8.87 -8.21 -10.24
C LYS A 45 10.13 -8.90 -9.69
N ASP A 46 10.34 -8.93 -8.38
CA ASP A 46 11.58 -9.44 -7.75
C ASP A 46 11.34 -10.57 -6.71
N GLU A 47 10.46 -11.55 -7.01
CA GLU A 47 10.46 -12.87 -6.35
C GLU A 47 10.74 -14.00 -7.36
#